data_AF-A0A0M8YIV2-F1
#
_entry.id   AF-A0A0M8YIV2-F1
#
_cell.length_a   1.000
_cell.length_b   1.000
_cell.length_c   1.000
_cell.angle_alpha   90.00
_cell.angle_beta   90.00
_cell.angle_gamma   90.00
#
_symmetry.space_group_name_H-M   'P 1'
#
loop_
_entity.id
_entity.type
_entity.pdbx_description
1 polymer ?
#
loop_
_entity_poly.entity_id
_entity_poly.type
_entity_poly.pdbx_seq_one_letter_code
_entity_poly.pdbx_strand_id
1 'polypeptide(L)'
;MNANRHETSGPSRTQQITLRGPAELADALPFMLGFHPTDSVVLVALHGERGRFGGRVRLGIPSSPREWASTADHLAECLVEGGARAGARPDGIVVFLCQDPAPGETGRRVMERLRPFAQRLRTACGALDIPVYEALCISDGLYFSYCCPDARCCPPDGTPLALSGTTVMAATAAYAGVRVRGSLRDMEARLKPAGGPGEEEQRTALDAAAASIVPRLLEDPEGRERTEVRERTLDLARGILRRFANPDTPKIPKLRKDPKDPKVPAVPAVPTGVTGMTGVTIPGRPVTDTAEGATTDAADDALITSDEAAALVLGLQDRVTRDRAAEWMEGWEGTAALRLWRVLARRCVTPYQEYAAAPLALVGWTAWSTGDEPTARVALGLALDADPEYVFAQLLHQACNEGLDPESLRSCLRSERDSRTTSEQPSPASSRRVRTRASHRRGTLPTLGRAGRQTGARDRRAAAGVRPGGPATDRPGGGSPQHGGQRGTRSGR
;
A
#
# COMPACT_ATOMS: atom_id res chain seq x y z
N MET A 1 14.73 -14.36 -54.20
CA MET A 1 14.28 -15.30 -53.15
C MET A 1 15.20 -15.10 -51.95
N ASN A 2 14.86 -14.16 -51.07
CA ASN A 2 15.67 -13.86 -49.88
C ASN A 2 14.98 -14.47 -48.66
N ALA A 3 15.65 -15.44 -48.07
CA ALA A 3 15.27 -16.05 -46.80
C ALA A 3 15.64 -15.08 -45.67
N ASN A 4 14.65 -14.40 -45.09
CA ASN A 4 14.83 -13.70 -43.81
C ASN A 4 14.50 -14.68 -42.68
N ARG A 5 15.57 -15.11 -41.99
CA ARG A 5 15.51 -15.69 -40.64
C ARG A 5 14.77 -14.70 -39.72
N HIS A 6 13.69 -15.14 -39.11
CA HIS A 6 13.18 -14.50 -37.90
C HIS A 6 14.16 -14.78 -36.76
N GLU A 7 15.00 -13.81 -36.44
CA GLU A 7 15.68 -13.75 -35.14
C GLU A 7 14.62 -13.44 -34.08
N THR A 8 14.27 -14.47 -33.30
CA THR A 8 13.53 -14.32 -32.05
C THR A 8 14.38 -13.48 -31.08
N SER A 9 13.94 -12.25 -30.82
CA SER A 9 14.47 -11.42 -29.73
C SER A 9 14.42 -12.22 -28.42
N GLY A 10 15.60 -12.49 -27.85
CA GLY A 10 15.72 -13.10 -26.52
C GLY A 10 15.20 -12.17 -25.42
N PRO A 11 14.85 -12.71 -24.24
CA PRO A 11 14.40 -11.89 -23.11
C PRO A 11 15.49 -10.89 -22.73
N SER A 12 15.10 -9.64 -22.50
CA SER A 12 16.01 -8.58 -22.06
C SER A 12 16.78 -9.06 -20.83
N ARG A 13 18.11 -8.84 -20.82
CA ARG A 13 18.97 -9.10 -19.66
C ARG A 13 18.41 -8.34 -18.46
N THR A 14 17.66 -9.02 -17.60
CA THR A 14 17.23 -8.49 -16.31
C THR A 14 18.52 -8.25 -15.51
N GLN A 15 18.90 -7.00 -15.30
CA GLN A 15 20.08 -6.66 -14.50
C GLN A 15 19.85 -7.20 -13.09
N GLN A 16 20.60 -8.25 -12.72
CA GLN A 16 20.56 -8.83 -11.38
C GLN A 16 21.60 -8.10 -10.53
N ILE A 17 21.14 -7.28 -9.58
CA ILE A 17 22.01 -6.70 -8.56
C ILE A 17 22.17 -7.73 -7.45
N THR A 18 23.41 -7.99 -7.06
CA THR A 18 23.72 -8.84 -5.89
C THR A 18 24.14 -7.92 -4.75
N LEU A 19 23.41 -7.97 -3.64
CA LEU A 19 23.77 -7.23 -2.43
C LEU A 19 24.66 -8.10 -1.54
N ARG A 20 25.86 -7.62 -1.20
CA ARG A 20 26.94 -8.43 -0.60
C ARG A 20 27.17 -8.13 0.88
N GLY A 21 26.42 -7.22 1.49
CA GLY A 21 26.59 -6.88 2.89
C GLY A 21 25.52 -5.96 3.47
N PRO A 22 25.59 -5.67 4.78
CA PRO A 22 24.56 -4.90 5.50
C PRO A 22 24.40 -3.46 4.99
N ALA A 23 25.49 -2.81 4.57
CA ALA A 23 25.43 -1.48 3.96
C ALA A 23 24.56 -1.47 2.69
N GLU A 24 24.83 -2.41 1.78
CA GLU A 24 24.10 -2.52 0.52
C GLU A 24 22.62 -2.92 0.73
N LEU A 25 22.33 -3.72 1.75
CA LEU A 25 20.96 -4.04 2.17
C LEU A 25 20.22 -2.80 2.68
N ALA A 26 20.86 -2.02 3.56
CA ALA A 26 20.26 -0.81 4.11
C ALA A 26 20.01 0.25 3.02
N ASP A 27 20.97 0.43 2.10
CA ASP A 27 20.86 1.36 0.98
C ASP A 27 19.80 0.92 -0.04
N ALA A 28 19.52 -0.38 -0.17
CA ALA A 28 18.52 -0.88 -1.11
C ALA A 28 17.08 -0.73 -0.62
N LEU A 29 16.86 -0.66 0.69
CA LEU A 29 15.53 -0.68 1.29
C LEU A 29 14.58 0.39 0.72
N PRO A 30 14.96 1.67 0.55
CA PRO A 30 14.04 2.68 0.03
C PRO A 30 13.59 2.41 -1.41
N PHE A 31 14.46 1.81 -2.23
CA PHE A 31 14.15 1.44 -3.61
C PHE A 31 13.23 0.22 -3.69
N MET A 32 13.29 -0.66 -2.69
CA MET A 32 12.38 -1.80 -2.55
C MET A 32 10.97 -1.38 -2.14
N LEU A 33 10.85 -0.28 -1.39
CA LEU A 33 9.57 0.24 -0.89
C LEU A 33 9.00 1.38 -1.76
N GLY A 34 9.85 2.08 -2.51
CA GLY A 34 9.50 3.28 -3.26
C GLY A 34 9.44 4.56 -2.41
N PHE A 35 9.85 4.51 -1.14
CA PHE A 35 9.93 5.64 -0.21
C PHE A 35 10.93 5.31 0.91
N HIS A 36 11.35 6.32 1.68
CA HIS A 36 12.21 6.10 2.86
C HIS A 36 11.35 5.70 4.07
N PRO A 37 11.47 4.46 4.61
CA PRO A 37 10.69 4.05 5.76
C PRO A 37 11.11 4.82 7.02
N THR A 38 10.13 5.21 7.82
CA THR A 38 10.31 5.89 9.12
C THR A 38 9.33 5.26 10.11
N ASP A 39 9.71 5.14 11.37
CA ASP A 39 8.91 4.48 12.43
C ASP A 39 8.34 3.11 12.02
N SER A 40 9.09 2.34 11.25
CA SER A 40 8.63 1.13 10.56
C SER A 40 9.53 -0.08 10.83
N VAL A 41 8.90 -1.25 10.98
CA VAL A 41 9.55 -2.55 10.86
C VAL A 41 9.24 -3.14 9.49
N VAL A 42 10.26 -3.65 8.81
CA VAL A 42 10.14 -4.29 7.49
C VAL A 42 10.81 -5.64 7.51
N LEU A 43 10.09 -6.69 7.13
CA LEU A 43 10.67 -8.01 6.88
C LEU A 43 10.65 -8.28 5.38
N VAL A 44 11.76 -8.79 4.87
CA VAL A 44 11.93 -9.12 3.46
C VAL A 44 12.31 -10.59 3.37
N ALA A 45 11.47 -11.36 2.67
CA ALA A 45 11.74 -12.77 2.39
C ALA A 45 12.78 -12.93 1.28
N LEU A 46 13.68 -13.89 1.45
CA LEU A 46 14.66 -14.33 0.47
C LEU A 46 14.29 -15.73 -0.05
N HIS A 47 14.47 -15.94 -1.36
CA HIS A 47 14.14 -17.21 -2.02
C HIS A 47 15.26 -17.68 -2.97
N GLY A 48 15.43 -18.99 -3.05
CA GLY A 48 16.40 -19.69 -3.87
C GLY A 48 17.84 -19.53 -3.38
N GLU A 49 18.74 -20.30 -4.00
CA GLU A 49 20.16 -20.37 -3.62
C GLU A 49 20.92 -19.04 -3.70
N ARG A 50 20.38 -18.05 -4.42
CA ARG A 50 20.97 -16.71 -4.57
C ARG A 50 20.31 -15.64 -3.71
N GLY A 51 19.37 -16.00 -2.85
CA GLY A 51 18.68 -15.07 -1.94
C GLY A 51 17.94 -13.97 -2.68
N ARG A 52 17.09 -14.33 -3.65
CA ARG A 52 16.26 -13.35 -4.38
C ARG A 52 15.22 -12.76 -3.44
N PHE A 53 15.11 -11.43 -3.42
CA PHE A 53 14.03 -10.77 -2.70
C PHE A 53 12.67 -11.20 -3.23
N GLY A 54 11.81 -11.66 -2.33
CA GLY A 54 10.42 -12.01 -2.60
C GLY A 54 9.47 -11.15 -1.77
N GLY A 55 8.52 -11.81 -1.11
CA GLY A 55 7.50 -11.17 -0.27
C GLY A 55 8.07 -10.20 0.76
N ARG A 56 7.32 -9.15 1.06
CA ARG A 56 7.68 -8.11 2.02
C ARG A 56 6.49 -7.84 2.92
N VAL A 57 6.73 -7.66 4.21
CA VAL A 57 5.73 -7.17 5.15
C VAL A 57 6.29 -5.94 5.87
N ARG A 58 5.46 -4.90 6.00
CA ARG A 58 5.79 -3.66 6.71
C ARG A 58 4.69 -3.36 7.72
N LEU A 59 5.09 -2.96 8.92
CA LEU A 59 4.21 -2.40 9.93
C LEU A 59 4.88 -1.21 10.62
N GLY A 60 4.09 -0.28 11.17
CA GLY A 60 4.62 0.71 12.11
C GLY A 60 5.21 0.03 13.34
N ILE A 61 6.27 0.60 13.93
CA ILE A 61 6.85 0.07 15.17
C ILE A 61 5.88 0.40 16.32
N PRO A 62 5.35 -0.62 17.04
CA PRO A 62 4.44 -0.37 18.14
C PRO A 62 5.11 0.48 19.23
N SER A 63 4.44 1.54 19.68
CA SER A 63 4.99 2.44 20.71
C SER A 63 5.11 1.77 22.08
N SER A 64 4.27 0.76 22.34
CA SER A 64 4.26 0.00 23.58
C SER A 64 5.13 -1.26 23.47
N PRO A 65 6.19 -1.40 24.29
CA PRO A 65 7.02 -2.60 24.30
C PRO A 65 6.29 -3.91 24.65
N ARG A 66 5.08 -3.82 25.22
CA ARG A 66 4.25 -4.98 25.56
C ARG A 66 3.72 -5.69 24.33
N GLU A 67 3.50 -4.96 23.24
CA GLU A 67 2.95 -5.49 21.99
C GLU A 67 4.02 -6.14 21.10
N TRP A 68 5.30 -5.86 21.34
CA TRP A 68 6.41 -6.31 20.49
C TRP A 68 6.50 -7.84 20.33
N ALA A 69 6.04 -8.62 21.31
CA ALA A 69 6.02 -10.08 21.20
C ALA A 69 4.96 -10.53 20.18
N SER A 70 3.70 -10.19 20.42
CA SER A 70 2.59 -10.53 19.52
C SER A 70 2.79 -9.97 18.12
N THR A 71 3.33 -8.76 17.99
CA THR A 71 3.64 -8.16 16.70
C THR A 71 4.73 -8.93 15.95
N ALA A 72 5.78 -9.37 16.65
CA ALA A 72 6.85 -10.13 16.02
C ALA A 72 6.36 -11.49 15.50
N ASP A 73 5.55 -12.19 16.31
CA ASP A 73 4.95 -13.47 15.94
C ASP A 73 4.05 -13.31 14.71
N HIS A 74 3.15 -12.32 14.74
CA HIS A 74 2.24 -12.05 13.63
C HIS A 74 2.97 -11.67 12.34
N LEU A 75 3.99 -10.81 12.40
CA LEU A 75 4.77 -10.42 11.20
C LEU A 75 5.51 -11.61 10.58
N ALA A 76 6.06 -12.51 11.41
CA ALA A 76 6.71 -13.71 10.94
C ALA A 76 5.71 -14.65 10.26
N GLU A 77 4.55 -14.89 10.88
CA GLU A 77 3.47 -15.71 10.31
C GLU A 77 2.96 -15.15 8.98
N CYS A 78 2.64 -13.84 8.92
CA CYS A 78 2.15 -13.19 7.70
C CYS A 78 3.12 -13.34 6.52
N LEU A 79 4.43 -13.23 6.78
CA LEU A 79 5.43 -13.37 5.72
C LEU A 79 5.49 -14.81 5.19
N VAL A 80 5.36 -15.80 6.06
CA VAL A 80 5.37 -17.23 5.69
C VAL A 80 4.11 -17.62 4.93
N GLU A 81 2.95 -17.19 5.42
CA GLU A 81 1.67 -17.41 4.74
C GLU A 81 1.63 -16.73 3.36
N GLY A 82 2.14 -15.50 3.27
CA GLY A 82 2.28 -14.78 2.02
C GLY A 82 3.20 -15.50 1.02
N GLY A 83 4.34 -16.02 1.49
CA GLY A 83 5.27 -16.82 0.67
C GLY A 83 4.65 -18.12 0.17
N ALA A 84 3.88 -18.81 1.02
CA ALA A 84 3.21 -20.06 0.64
C ALA A 84 2.20 -19.86 -0.51
N ARG A 85 1.48 -18.72 -0.55
CA ARG A 85 0.58 -18.36 -1.67
C ARG A 85 1.34 -18.12 -2.97
N ALA A 86 2.57 -17.61 -2.88
CA ALA A 86 3.48 -17.39 -4.01
C ALA A 86 4.27 -18.65 -4.41
N GLY A 87 4.02 -19.80 -3.77
CA GLY A 87 4.50 -21.12 -4.20
C GLY A 87 5.75 -21.66 -3.50
N ALA A 88 6.34 -20.96 -2.54
CA ALA A 88 7.44 -21.48 -1.73
C ALA A 88 7.56 -20.74 -0.38
N ARG A 89 7.93 -21.48 0.68
CA ARG A 89 8.37 -20.86 1.93
C ARG A 89 9.67 -20.08 1.71
N PRO A 90 9.91 -18.98 2.45
CA PRO A 90 11.16 -18.25 2.36
C PRO A 90 12.33 -19.09 2.90
N ASP A 91 13.46 -19.02 2.20
CA ASP A 91 14.71 -19.68 2.62
C ASP A 91 15.44 -18.87 3.71
N GLY A 92 15.09 -17.60 3.87
CA GLY A 92 15.54 -16.74 4.96
C GLY A 92 14.92 -15.35 4.90
N ILE A 93 15.21 -14.54 5.91
CA ILE A 93 14.61 -13.21 6.11
C ILE A 93 15.69 -12.18 6.39
N VAL A 94 15.48 -10.96 5.89
CA VAL A 94 16.19 -9.75 6.34
C VAL A 94 15.20 -8.85 7.07
N VAL A 95 15.59 -8.36 8.25
CA VAL A 95 14.79 -7.48 9.10
C VAL A 95 15.36 -6.07 9.06
N PHE A 96 14.51 -5.06 8.92
CA PHE A 96 14.87 -3.65 9.03
C PHE A 96 13.97 -2.98 10.08
N LEU A 97 14.58 -2.22 10.98
CA LEU A 97 13.92 -1.37 11.97
C LEU A 97 14.34 0.07 11.68
N CYS A 98 13.42 0.87 11.16
CA CYS A 98 13.67 2.23 10.72
C CYS A 98 12.97 3.19 11.66
N GLN A 99 13.73 3.99 12.41
CA GLN A 99 13.16 4.98 13.31
C GLN A 99 14.14 6.12 13.50
N ASP A 100 13.68 7.35 13.26
CA ASP A 100 14.47 8.53 13.52
C ASP A 100 14.50 8.85 15.03
N PRO A 101 15.60 9.40 15.55
CA PRO A 101 15.69 9.76 16.95
C PRO A 101 14.70 10.87 17.31
N ALA A 102 14.16 10.81 18.53
CA ALA A 102 13.45 11.95 19.11
C ALA A 102 14.42 13.15 19.30
N PRO A 103 13.92 14.39 19.45
CA PRO A 103 14.78 15.54 19.72
C PRO A 103 15.70 15.31 20.93
N GLY A 104 17.02 15.37 20.71
CA GLY A 104 18.03 15.12 21.74
C GLY A 104 18.38 13.64 21.99
N GLU A 105 17.76 12.71 21.26
CA GLU A 105 18.13 11.30 21.20
C GLU A 105 19.18 11.09 20.08
N THR A 106 20.02 10.06 20.21
CA THR A 106 20.97 9.67 19.16
C THR A 106 20.51 8.38 18.49
N GLY A 107 20.91 8.14 17.24
CA GLY A 107 20.56 6.89 16.54
C GLY A 107 20.99 5.62 17.31
N ARG A 108 22.12 5.69 18.04
CA ARG A 108 22.57 4.60 18.93
C ARG A 108 21.57 4.30 20.06
N ARG A 109 20.96 5.32 20.66
CA ARG A 109 19.93 5.13 21.71
C ARG A 109 18.67 4.47 21.13
N VAL A 110 18.27 4.85 19.92
CA VAL A 110 17.17 4.21 19.20
C VAL A 110 17.48 2.73 18.97
N MET A 111 18.67 2.41 18.48
CA MET A 111 19.12 1.02 18.27
C MET A 111 19.08 0.21 19.57
N GLU A 112 19.62 0.72 20.68
CA GLU A 112 19.57 0.01 21.96
C GLU A 112 18.13 -0.17 22.48
N ARG A 113 17.26 0.82 22.28
CA ARG A 113 15.84 0.73 22.64
C ARG A 113 15.10 -0.33 21.83
N LEU A 114 15.40 -0.47 20.53
CA LEU A 114 14.76 -1.42 19.62
C LEU A 114 15.40 -2.83 19.67
N ARG A 115 16.56 -3.01 20.31
CA ARG A 115 17.25 -4.29 20.46
C ARG A 115 16.35 -5.44 20.96
N PRO A 116 15.48 -5.26 21.98
CA PRO A 116 14.59 -6.34 22.41
C PRO A 116 13.56 -6.72 21.34
N PHE A 117 13.08 -5.75 20.54
CA PHE A 117 12.15 -6.03 19.45
C PHE A 117 12.85 -6.78 18.31
N ALA A 118 14.06 -6.36 17.93
CA ALA A 118 14.88 -7.06 16.95
C ALA A 118 15.12 -8.53 17.35
N GLN A 119 15.42 -8.76 18.63
CA GLN A 119 15.58 -10.12 19.15
C GLN A 119 14.30 -10.94 19.05
N ARG A 120 13.14 -10.36 19.38
CA ARG A 120 11.83 -11.04 19.27
C ARG A 120 11.51 -11.43 17.83
N LEU A 121 11.74 -10.54 16.87
CA LEU A 121 11.56 -10.82 15.44
C LEU A 121 12.43 -11.99 14.98
N ARG A 122 13.69 -12.03 15.42
CA ARG A 122 14.61 -13.13 15.12
C ARG A 122 14.16 -14.46 15.72
N THR A 123 13.71 -14.45 16.97
CA THR A 123 13.21 -15.67 17.63
C THR A 123 11.89 -16.14 17.03
N ALA A 124 10.98 -15.24 16.67
CA ALA A 124 9.71 -15.57 16.03
C ALA A 124 9.93 -16.22 14.65
N CYS A 125 10.80 -15.64 13.82
CA CYS A 125 11.18 -16.25 12.54
C CYS A 125 11.87 -17.61 12.73
N GLY A 126 12.77 -17.71 13.72
CA GLY A 126 13.46 -18.95 14.05
C GLY A 126 12.53 -20.05 14.56
N ALA A 127 11.45 -19.71 15.27
CA ALA A 127 10.42 -20.66 15.70
C ALA A 127 9.62 -21.26 14.52
N LEU A 128 9.65 -20.59 13.36
CA LEU A 128 9.08 -21.08 12.10
C LEU A 128 10.11 -21.78 11.20
N ASP A 129 11.30 -22.08 11.74
CA ASP A 129 12.45 -22.68 11.05
C ASP A 129 13.00 -21.83 9.89
N ILE A 130 12.87 -20.50 9.98
CA ILE A 130 13.36 -19.59 8.94
C ILE A 130 14.50 -18.72 9.49
N PRO A 131 15.72 -18.83 8.92
CA PRO A 131 16.86 -18.07 9.41
C PRO A 131 16.71 -16.59 9.09
N VAL A 132 17.00 -15.75 10.08
CA VAL A 132 17.21 -14.31 9.86
C VAL A 132 18.69 -14.08 9.56
N TYR A 133 18.99 -13.77 8.29
CA TYR A 133 20.37 -13.55 7.86
C TYR A 133 20.95 -12.23 8.36
N GLU A 134 20.11 -11.20 8.43
CA GLU A 134 20.51 -9.88 8.90
C GLU A 134 19.32 -9.15 9.53
N ALA A 135 19.61 -8.38 10.58
CA ALA A 135 18.66 -7.52 11.25
C ALA A 135 19.32 -6.15 11.46
N LEU A 136 18.82 -5.12 10.78
CA LEU A 136 19.39 -3.78 10.78
C LEU A 136 18.51 -2.79 11.52
N CYS A 137 19.12 -1.88 12.27
CA CYS A 137 18.51 -0.62 12.70
C CYS A 137 18.98 0.49 11.75
N ILE A 138 18.06 1.29 11.22
CA ILE A 138 18.33 2.49 10.44
C ILE A 138 17.80 3.69 11.22
N SER A 139 18.68 4.62 11.58
CA SER A 139 18.35 5.77 12.41
C SER A 139 19.36 6.90 12.20
N ASP A 140 18.91 8.14 12.09
CA ASP A 140 19.79 9.33 12.00
C ASP A 140 20.78 9.29 10.81
N GLY A 141 20.37 8.69 9.69
CA GLY A 141 21.25 8.47 8.53
C GLY A 141 22.35 7.42 8.75
N LEU A 142 22.30 6.68 9.86
CA LEU A 142 23.21 5.60 10.20
C LEU A 142 22.49 4.25 10.11
N TYR A 143 23.24 3.18 9.86
CA TYR A 143 22.79 1.82 10.07
C TYR A 143 23.61 1.11 11.15
N PHE A 144 22.95 0.17 11.82
CA PHE A 144 23.53 -0.70 12.85
C PHE A 144 23.07 -2.14 12.57
N SER A 145 23.94 -3.13 12.71
CA SER A 145 23.55 -4.54 12.64
C SER A 145 23.36 -5.12 14.04
N TYR A 146 22.27 -5.88 14.24
CA TYR A 146 22.06 -6.71 15.42
C TYR A 146 22.67 -8.12 15.27
N CYS A 147 23.12 -8.50 14.07
CA CYS A 147 23.69 -9.82 13.78
C CYS A 147 25.22 -9.82 13.75
N CYS A 148 25.84 -8.73 13.28
CA CYS A 148 27.29 -8.63 13.12
C CYS A 148 27.97 -8.21 14.44
N PRO A 149 28.84 -9.06 15.03
CA PRO A 149 29.58 -8.70 16.24
C PRO A 149 30.91 -7.97 15.95
N ASP A 150 31.34 -7.85 14.68
CA ASP A 150 32.63 -7.22 14.35
C ASP A 150 32.51 -5.69 14.38
N ALA A 151 33.11 -5.07 15.39
CA ALA A 151 33.13 -3.62 15.58
C ALA A 151 33.83 -2.84 14.44
N ARG A 152 34.64 -3.49 13.59
CA ARG A 152 35.23 -2.87 12.40
C ARG A 152 34.25 -2.81 11.23
N CYS A 153 33.34 -3.79 11.16
CA CYS A 153 32.28 -3.84 10.15
C CYS A 153 31.04 -3.04 10.59
N CYS A 154 30.68 -3.13 11.86
CA CYS A 154 29.54 -2.47 12.48
C CYS A 154 30.00 -1.78 13.79
N PRO A 155 30.59 -0.57 13.70
CA PRO A 155 31.01 0.19 14.87
C PRO A 155 29.81 0.52 15.78
N PRO A 156 30.03 0.64 17.10
CA PRO A 156 28.96 0.88 18.07
C PRO A 156 28.27 2.24 17.90
N ASP A 157 28.93 3.20 17.26
CA ASP A 157 28.37 4.52 16.98
C ASP A 157 27.63 4.58 15.64
N GLY A 158 27.56 3.46 14.91
CA GLY A 158 26.83 3.31 13.66
C GLY A 158 27.68 3.62 12.43
N THR A 159 27.24 3.08 11.29
CA THR A 159 27.89 3.33 10.00
C THR A 159 27.00 4.26 9.16
N PRO A 160 27.55 5.33 8.55
CA PRO A 160 26.78 6.18 7.64
C PRO A 160 26.18 5.39 6.48
N LEU A 161 24.91 5.64 6.19
CA LEU A 161 24.30 5.24 4.93
C LEU A 161 24.95 6.00 3.78
N ALA A 162 25.01 5.37 2.60
CA ALA A 162 25.55 6.06 1.45
C ALA A 162 24.65 7.24 1.06
N LEU A 163 25.24 8.33 0.58
CA LEU A 163 24.51 9.50 0.10
C LEU A 163 23.60 9.08 -1.06
N SER A 164 22.30 9.33 -0.93
CA SER A 164 21.28 9.04 -1.94
C SER A 164 21.73 9.51 -3.33
N GLY A 165 21.82 8.59 -4.29
CA GLY A 165 22.24 8.87 -5.67
C GLY A 165 23.67 8.42 -6.05
N THR A 166 24.50 8.00 -5.08
CA THR A 166 25.88 7.54 -5.37
C THR A 166 26.05 6.03 -5.39
N THR A 167 25.02 5.27 -4.99
CA THR A 167 25.07 3.80 -4.93
C THR A 167 24.70 3.15 -6.26
N VAL A 168 25.21 1.95 -6.50
CA VAL A 168 24.82 1.12 -7.65
C VAL A 168 23.30 0.89 -7.66
N MET A 169 22.70 0.67 -6.49
CA MET A 169 21.25 0.52 -6.38
C MET A 169 20.50 1.80 -6.79
N ALA A 170 20.94 2.98 -6.33
CA ALA A 170 20.32 4.25 -6.72
C ALA A 170 20.45 4.50 -8.23
N ALA A 171 21.61 4.23 -8.82
CA ALA A 171 21.84 4.36 -10.25
C ALA A 171 20.98 3.39 -11.07
N THR A 172 20.88 2.12 -10.67
CA THR A 172 20.03 1.14 -11.35
C THR A 172 18.55 1.44 -11.16
N ALA A 173 18.12 1.84 -9.97
CA ALA A 173 16.75 2.25 -9.71
C ALA A 173 16.34 3.44 -10.58
N ALA A 174 17.20 4.46 -10.68
CA ALA A 174 16.98 5.59 -11.59
C ALA A 174 16.91 5.14 -13.06
N TYR A 175 17.81 4.24 -13.49
CA TYR A 175 17.77 3.66 -14.85
C TYR A 175 16.48 2.87 -15.11
N ALA A 176 15.96 2.17 -14.10
CA ALA A 176 14.70 1.43 -14.15
C ALA A 176 13.46 2.31 -13.97
N GLY A 177 13.62 3.63 -13.83
CA GLY A 177 12.51 4.59 -13.64
C GLY A 177 11.87 4.55 -12.25
N VAL A 178 12.48 3.87 -11.27
CA VAL A 178 12.01 3.82 -9.88
C VAL A 178 12.24 5.20 -9.25
N ARG A 179 11.16 5.85 -8.85
CA ARG A 179 11.21 7.10 -8.07
C ARG A 179 10.95 6.81 -6.60
N VAL A 180 11.97 7.02 -5.77
CA VAL A 180 11.83 6.98 -4.31
C VAL A 180 11.24 8.30 -3.86
N ARG A 181 10.09 8.24 -3.17
CA ARG A 181 9.47 9.40 -2.53
C ARG A 181 10.23 9.80 -1.27
N GLY A 182 9.88 10.94 -0.68
CA GLY A 182 10.40 11.41 0.61
C GLY A 182 10.19 10.40 1.76
N SER A 183 10.29 10.86 3.00
CA SER A 183 10.09 9.97 4.13
C SER A 183 8.64 9.49 4.23
N LEU A 184 8.43 8.29 4.79
CA LEU A 184 7.09 7.81 5.11
C LEU A 184 6.34 8.82 5.97
N ARG A 185 7.05 9.41 6.93
CA ARG A 185 6.52 10.46 7.80
C ARG A 185 6.02 11.67 7.01
N ASP A 186 6.74 12.11 5.99
CA ASP A 186 6.31 13.20 5.12
C ASP A 186 5.07 12.80 4.31
N MET A 187 5.03 11.57 3.80
CA MET A 187 3.87 11.06 3.06
C MET A 187 2.61 10.98 3.94
N GLU A 188 2.75 10.51 5.18
CA GLU A 188 1.65 10.46 6.15
C GLU A 188 1.20 11.85 6.60
N ALA A 189 2.14 12.78 6.83
CA ALA A 189 1.84 14.15 7.25
C ALA A 189 0.97 14.89 6.22
N ARG A 190 1.04 14.52 4.94
CA ARG A 190 0.20 15.07 3.88
C ARG A 190 -1.24 14.53 3.89
N LEU A 191 -1.50 13.45 4.62
CA LEU A 191 -2.80 12.78 4.68
C LEU A 191 -3.48 12.92 6.05
N LYS A 192 -2.70 13.12 7.11
CA LYS A 192 -3.19 13.34 8.47
C LYS A 192 -3.56 14.81 8.70
N PRO A 193 -4.56 15.09 9.56
CA PRO A 193 -4.82 16.46 10.01
C PRO A 193 -3.57 17.09 10.63
N ALA A 194 -3.19 18.28 10.16
CA ALA A 194 -1.95 18.95 10.61
C ALA A 194 -2.05 19.53 12.03
N GLY A 195 -3.27 19.63 12.59
CA GLY A 195 -3.55 20.39 13.80
C GLY A 195 -3.42 21.90 13.56
N GLY A 196 -4.39 22.71 13.99
CA GLY A 196 -4.30 24.16 13.78
C GLY A 196 -5.57 24.96 14.02
N PRO A 197 -5.53 26.30 13.79
CA PRO A 197 -6.64 27.20 14.12
C PRO A 197 -7.94 26.92 13.35
N GLY A 198 -7.87 26.28 12.18
CA GLY A 198 -9.05 25.87 11.40
C GLY A 198 -9.72 24.58 11.89
N GLU A 199 -9.13 23.87 12.86
CA GLU A 199 -9.67 22.59 13.37
C GLU A 199 -11.00 22.78 14.09
N GLU A 200 -11.17 23.86 14.86
CA GLU A 200 -12.41 24.17 15.56
C GLU A 200 -13.57 24.45 14.60
N GLU A 201 -13.29 25.24 13.56
CA GLU A 201 -14.25 25.56 12.51
C GLU A 201 -14.64 24.29 11.74
N GLN A 202 -13.65 23.45 11.41
CA GLN A 202 -13.89 22.17 10.75
C GLN A 202 -14.74 21.22 11.61
N ARG A 203 -14.47 21.15 12.91
CA ARG A 203 -15.24 20.33 13.85
C ARG A 203 -16.69 20.81 13.95
N THR A 204 -16.90 22.13 14.04
CA THR A 204 -18.24 22.72 14.07
C THR A 204 -19.02 22.38 12.79
N ALA A 205 -18.38 22.46 11.63
CA ALA A 205 -18.99 22.08 10.35
C ALA A 205 -19.31 20.58 10.29
N LEU A 206 -18.44 19.71 10.81
CA LEU A 206 -18.68 18.27 10.91
C LEU A 206 -19.85 17.94 11.83
N ASP A 207 -19.97 18.60 12.98
CA ASP A 207 -21.10 18.42 13.89
C ASP A 207 -22.43 18.79 13.21
N ALA A 208 -22.47 19.92 12.51
CA ALA A 208 -23.66 20.37 11.77
C ALA A 208 -24.01 19.43 10.59
N ALA A 209 -23.01 18.98 9.84
CA ALA A 209 -23.20 18.03 8.74
C ALA A 209 -23.66 16.66 9.27
N ALA A 210 -23.06 16.17 10.35
CA ALA A 210 -23.44 14.90 10.98
C ALA A 210 -24.90 14.93 11.44
N ALA A 211 -25.32 16.01 12.13
CA ALA A 211 -26.68 16.19 12.60
C ALA A 211 -27.73 16.21 11.47
N SER A 212 -27.34 16.61 10.25
CA SER A 212 -28.26 16.71 9.11
C SER A 212 -28.21 15.51 8.15
N ILE A 213 -27.03 14.89 7.98
CA ILE A 213 -26.80 13.84 6.98
C ILE A 213 -26.96 12.44 7.58
N VAL A 214 -26.46 12.19 8.80
CA VAL A 214 -26.45 10.84 9.40
C VAL A 214 -27.86 10.25 9.55
N PRO A 215 -28.87 10.99 10.06
CA PRO A 215 -30.23 10.44 10.15
C PRO A 215 -30.78 10.03 8.78
N ARG A 216 -30.56 10.83 7.74
CA ARG A 216 -31.01 10.55 6.37
C ARG A 216 -30.32 9.34 5.75
N LEU A 217 -29.08 9.03 6.19
CA LEU A 217 -28.36 7.84 5.76
C LEU A 217 -28.85 6.57 6.48
N LEU A 218 -29.13 6.65 7.78
CA LEU A 218 -29.47 5.48 8.60
C LEU A 218 -30.97 5.18 8.64
N GLU A 219 -31.81 6.20 8.71
CA GLU A 219 -33.25 6.12 9.01
C GLU A 219 -34.11 6.31 7.75
N ASP A 220 -33.72 5.68 6.64
CA ASP A 220 -34.42 5.79 5.36
C ASP A 220 -34.89 4.40 4.86
N PRO A 221 -36.08 3.94 5.27
CA PRO A 221 -36.60 2.63 4.89
C PRO A 221 -36.94 2.53 3.39
N GLU A 222 -37.18 3.67 2.71
CA GLU A 222 -37.53 3.71 1.29
C GLU A 222 -36.34 4.06 0.37
N GLY A 223 -35.21 4.48 0.93
CA GLY A 223 -33.99 4.82 0.22
C GLY A 223 -34.01 6.16 -0.55
N ARG A 224 -35.08 6.97 -0.40
CA ARG A 224 -35.22 8.24 -1.12
C ARG A 224 -34.29 9.32 -0.60
N GLU A 225 -34.23 9.51 0.72
CA GLU A 225 -33.40 10.51 1.36
C GLU A 225 -31.91 10.19 1.20
N ARG A 226 -31.54 8.91 1.33
CA ARG A 226 -30.19 8.42 1.06
C ARG A 226 -29.78 8.68 -0.40
N THR A 227 -30.70 8.49 -1.35
CA THR A 227 -30.46 8.80 -2.77
C THR A 227 -30.29 10.31 -2.99
N GLU A 228 -31.08 11.14 -2.34
CA GLU A 228 -30.92 12.60 -2.43
C GLU A 228 -29.59 13.08 -1.84
N VAL A 229 -29.19 12.56 -0.68
CA VAL A 229 -27.87 12.82 -0.07
C VAL A 229 -26.75 12.40 -1.02
N ARG A 230 -26.87 11.23 -1.65
CA ARG A 230 -25.90 10.74 -2.64
C ARG A 230 -25.75 11.69 -3.83
N GLU A 231 -26.86 12.06 -4.48
CA GLU A 231 -26.82 12.96 -5.65
C GLU A 231 -26.25 14.32 -5.25
N ARG A 232 -26.69 14.88 -4.12
CA ARG A 232 -26.17 16.14 -3.56
C ARG A 232 -24.67 16.07 -3.31
N THR A 233 -24.17 14.97 -2.75
CA THR A 233 -22.75 14.75 -2.44
C THR A 233 -21.92 14.65 -3.71
N LEU A 234 -22.38 13.87 -4.70
CA LEU A 234 -21.68 13.70 -5.98
C LEU A 234 -21.67 14.99 -6.81
N ASP A 235 -22.74 15.77 -6.78
CA ASP A 235 -22.79 17.07 -7.45
C ASP A 235 -21.88 18.10 -6.79
N LEU A 236 -21.83 18.12 -5.45
CA LEU A 236 -20.88 18.95 -4.72
C LEU A 236 -19.43 18.56 -5.05
N ALA A 237 -19.13 17.25 -5.00
CA ALA A 237 -17.79 16.75 -5.30
C ALA A 237 -17.38 17.03 -6.76
N ARG A 238 -18.27 16.86 -7.74
CA ARG A 238 -18.02 17.26 -9.14
C ARG A 238 -17.80 18.76 -9.29
N GLY A 239 -18.56 19.57 -8.56
CA GLY A 239 -18.39 21.02 -8.53
C GLY A 239 -17.00 21.43 -8.03
N ILE A 240 -16.53 20.80 -6.95
CA ILE A 240 -15.23 21.05 -6.35
C ILE A 240 -14.09 20.50 -7.22
N LEU A 241 -14.22 19.30 -7.79
CA LEU A 241 -13.27 18.73 -8.76
C LEU A 241 -12.96 19.70 -9.91
N ARG A 242 -13.97 20.39 -10.43
CA ARG A 242 -13.78 21.40 -11.48
C ARG A 242 -12.99 22.62 -10.99
N ARG A 243 -13.08 22.98 -9.71
CA ARG A 243 -12.23 24.03 -9.11
C ARG A 243 -10.77 23.60 -9.05
N PHE A 244 -10.51 22.33 -8.70
CA PHE A 244 -9.17 21.76 -8.71
C PHE A 244 -8.56 21.67 -10.13
N ALA A 245 -9.39 21.38 -11.13
CA ALA A 245 -8.96 21.35 -12.54
C ALA A 245 -8.66 22.75 -13.12
N ASN A 246 -9.36 23.79 -12.65
CA ASN A 246 -9.22 25.18 -13.10
C ASN A 246 -9.10 26.13 -11.90
N PRO A 247 -7.92 26.24 -11.26
CA PRO A 247 -7.73 27.11 -10.09
C PRO A 247 -7.92 28.61 -10.40
N ASP A 248 -7.86 29.02 -11.67
CA ASP A 248 -7.89 30.42 -12.11
C ASP A 248 -9.29 31.04 -12.31
N THR A 249 -10.31 30.67 -11.52
CA THR A 249 -11.55 31.47 -11.51
C THR A 249 -12.01 31.88 -10.11
N PRO A 250 -11.32 32.82 -9.46
CA PRO A 250 -11.96 33.61 -8.41
C PRO A 250 -13.09 34.44 -9.05
N LYS A 251 -14.35 34.10 -8.72
CA LYS A 251 -15.49 34.99 -8.94
C LYS A 251 -15.39 36.15 -7.96
N ILE A 252 -14.51 37.12 -8.23
CA ILE A 252 -14.56 38.43 -7.59
C ILE A 252 -15.83 39.12 -8.13
N PRO A 253 -16.76 39.60 -7.28
CA PRO A 253 -17.89 40.40 -7.74
C PRO A 253 -17.35 41.63 -8.47
N LYS A 254 -17.74 41.80 -9.74
CA LYS A 254 -17.34 42.93 -10.57
C LYS A 254 -17.78 44.23 -9.88
N LEU A 255 -16.86 44.93 -9.24
CA LEU A 255 -17.07 46.33 -8.90
C LEU A 255 -17.14 47.09 -10.23
N ARG A 256 -18.24 47.83 -10.41
CA ARG A 256 -18.51 48.65 -11.60
C ARG A 256 -17.29 49.51 -11.95
N LYS A 257 -16.87 49.42 -13.21
CA LYS A 257 -15.77 50.19 -13.79
C LYS A 257 -16.38 51.42 -14.45
N ASP A 258 -16.17 52.61 -13.87
CA ASP A 258 -16.23 53.86 -14.62
C ASP A 258 -14.80 54.43 -14.75
N PRO A 259 -14.46 55.11 -15.86
CA PRO A 259 -13.08 55.22 -16.32
C PRO A 259 -12.45 56.57 -15.98
N LYS A 260 -11.17 56.57 -15.56
CA LYS A 260 -10.11 57.48 -16.04
C LYS A 260 -8.75 57.16 -15.40
N ASP A 261 -7.83 56.73 -16.26
CA ASP A 261 -6.37 56.69 -16.08
C ASP A 261 -5.75 58.11 -16.15
N PRO A 262 -4.41 58.31 -16.01
CA PRO A 262 -3.33 57.41 -15.56
C PRO A 262 -2.30 58.08 -14.60
N LYS A 263 -1.48 57.27 -13.90
CA LYS A 263 0.01 57.36 -13.96
C LYS A 263 0.69 56.32 -13.06
N VAL A 264 1.46 55.44 -13.70
CA VAL A 264 2.48 54.60 -13.07
C VAL A 264 3.76 55.42 -12.91
N PRO A 265 4.54 55.23 -11.82
CA PRO A 265 5.98 55.33 -11.91
C PRO A 265 6.66 54.00 -11.58
N ALA A 266 7.70 53.73 -12.35
CA ALA A 266 8.56 52.56 -12.31
C ALA A 266 9.34 52.43 -10.98
N VAL A 267 9.56 51.18 -10.56
CA VAL A 267 10.52 50.82 -9.50
C VAL A 267 11.84 50.42 -10.17
N PRO A 268 13.00 50.93 -9.73
CA PRO A 268 14.27 50.69 -10.39
C PRO A 268 14.92 49.37 -9.96
N ALA A 269 15.63 48.75 -10.91
CA ALA A 269 16.54 47.64 -10.69
C ALA A 269 17.89 48.12 -10.15
N VAL A 270 18.47 47.41 -9.18
CA VAL A 270 19.90 47.49 -8.79
C VAL A 270 20.33 46.14 -8.15
N PRO A 271 21.64 45.82 -7.99
CA PRO A 271 22.39 45.04 -8.98
C PRO A 271 23.12 43.81 -8.36
N THR A 272 23.71 43.01 -9.25
CA THR A 272 24.66 41.93 -8.98
C THR A 272 26.08 42.39 -8.63
N GLY A 273 26.72 41.70 -7.68
CA GLY A 273 28.19 41.61 -7.50
C GLY A 273 28.63 41.71 -6.02
N VAL A 274 29.68 41.07 -5.49
CA VAL A 274 30.67 40.05 -5.91
C VAL A 274 31.32 39.49 -4.60
N THR A 275 31.75 38.21 -4.60
CA THR A 275 32.88 37.58 -3.86
C THR A 275 33.01 37.60 -2.31
N GLY A 276 32.96 36.39 -1.73
CA GLY A 276 34.14 35.74 -1.12
C GLY A 276 34.27 35.75 0.42
N MET A 277 34.00 34.61 1.07
CA MET A 277 34.94 33.84 1.92
C MET A 277 34.23 32.84 2.86
N THR A 278 34.60 31.57 2.69
CA THR A 278 34.78 30.53 3.72
C THR A 278 33.74 30.37 4.83
N GLY A 279 32.79 29.48 4.58
CA GLY A 279 32.03 28.77 5.61
C GLY A 279 31.67 27.38 5.07
N VAL A 280 32.38 26.35 5.52
CA VAL A 280 32.08 24.95 5.20
C VAL A 280 30.66 24.66 5.67
N THR A 281 29.72 24.64 4.74
CA THR A 281 28.34 24.25 4.97
C THR A 281 28.21 22.81 4.49
N ILE A 282 27.95 21.89 5.42
CA ILE A 282 27.63 20.50 5.13
C ILE A 282 26.31 20.49 4.33
N PRO A 283 26.26 20.03 3.08
CA PRO A 283 25.02 19.90 2.34
C PRO A 283 24.47 18.48 2.57
N GLY A 284 23.47 18.37 3.43
CA GLY A 284 22.87 17.08 3.76
C GLY A 284 21.45 17.23 4.27
N ARG A 285 20.53 17.70 3.43
CA ARG A 285 19.10 17.50 3.65
C ARG A 285 18.31 17.65 2.35
N PRO A 286 17.58 16.63 1.87
CA PRO A 286 16.65 16.79 0.76
C PRO A 286 15.37 17.42 1.33
N VAL A 287 15.37 18.73 1.59
CA VAL A 287 14.21 19.45 2.16
C VAL A 287 13.34 20.09 1.08
N THR A 288 13.78 20.06 -0.18
CA THR A 288 13.12 20.80 -1.26
C THR A 288 11.76 20.22 -1.65
N ASP A 289 11.59 18.89 -1.65
CA ASP A 289 10.32 18.25 -2.07
C ASP A 289 9.21 18.42 -1.01
N THR A 290 9.56 18.45 0.28
CA THR A 290 8.59 18.57 1.39
C THR A 290 8.00 19.98 1.50
N ALA A 291 8.79 21.03 1.27
CA ALA A 291 8.32 22.42 1.33
C ALA A 291 7.42 22.80 0.13
N GLU A 292 7.74 22.30 -1.06
CA GLU A 292 6.88 22.45 -2.25
C GLU A 292 5.58 21.63 -2.12
N GLY A 293 5.66 20.43 -1.54
CA GLY A 293 4.48 19.62 -1.21
C GLY A 293 3.54 20.29 -0.19
N ALA A 294 4.08 20.83 0.90
CA ALA A 294 3.28 21.46 1.94
C ALA A 294 2.58 22.76 1.48
N THR A 295 3.24 23.56 0.63
CA THR A 295 2.66 24.79 0.07
C THR A 295 1.55 24.49 -0.95
N THR A 296 1.71 23.44 -1.76
CA THR A 296 0.65 22.98 -2.66
C THR A 296 -0.54 22.39 -1.91
N ASP A 297 -0.30 21.62 -0.84
CA ASP A 297 -1.36 21.08 0.00
C ASP A 297 -2.15 22.18 0.73
N ALA A 298 -1.49 23.25 1.22
CA ALA A 298 -2.16 24.40 1.81
C ALA A 298 -3.01 25.20 0.79
N ALA A 299 -2.53 25.32 -0.45
CA ALA A 299 -3.30 25.95 -1.53
C ALA A 299 -4.54 25.11 -1.89
N ASP A 300 -4.40 23.78 -1.90
CA ASP A 300 -5.51 22.84 -2.11
C ASP A 300 -6.55 22.93 -0.98
N ASP A 301 -6.10 23.03 0.27
CA ASP A 301 -6.96 23.16 1.45
C ASP A 301 -7.79 24.45 1.44
N ALA A 302 -7.32 25.51 0.76
CA ALA A 302 -8.02 26.78 0.62
C ALA A 302 -9.11 26.77 -0.47
N LEU A 303 -9.16 25.76 -1.34
CA LEU A 303 -10.17 25.64 -2.41
C LEU A 303 -11.52 25.09 -1.95
N ILE A 304 -11.59 24.59 -0.71
CA ILE A 304 -12.77 23.98 -0.11
C ILE A 304 -13.08 24.63 1.24
N THR A 305 -14.36 24.93 1.48
CA THR A 305 -14.80 25.43 2.79
C THR A 305 -14.98 24.29 3.80
N SER A 306 -15.00 24.62 5.09
CA SER A 306 -15.21 23.63 6.15
C SER A 306 -16.56 22.91 6.03
N ASP A 307 -17.62 23.64 5.64
CA ASP A 307 -18.97 23.08 5.40
C ASP A 307 -18.99 22.13 4.20
N GLU A 308 -18.33 22.49 3.10
CA GLU A 308 -18.24 21.66 1.91
C GLU A 308 -17.46 20.36 2.22
N ALA A 309 -16.33 20.48 2.94
CA ALA A 309 -15.54 19.34 3.37
C ALA A 309 -16.34 18.41 4.29
N ALA A 310 -17.05 18.96 5.27
CA ALA A 310 -17.87 18.19 6.20
C ALA A 310 -19.01 17.44 5.48
N ALA A 311 -19.72 18.11 4.57
CA ALA A 311 -20.77 17.47 3.78
C ALA A 311 -20.24 16.31 2.92
N LEU A 312 -19.04 16.47 2.32
CA LEU A 312 -18.42 15.40 1.54
C LEU A 312 -17.93 14.24 2.40
N VAL A 313 -17.26 14.49 3.53
CA VAL A 313 -16.77 13.44 4.43
C VAL A 313 -17.93 12.56 4.91
N LEU A 314 -19.05 13.18 5.31
CA LEU A 314 -20.23 12.46 5.78
C LEU A 314 -21.00 11.79 4.62
N GLY A 315 -21.12 12.44 3.46
CA GLY A 315 -21.80 11.88 2.29
C GLY A 315 -21.06 10.67 1.69
N LEU A 316 -19.73 10.62 1.79
CA LEU A 316 -18.90 9.50 1.34
C LEU A 316 -19.08 8.23 2.19
N GLN A 317 -19.75 8.30 3.35
CA GLN A 317 -20.08 7.12 4.14
C GLN A 317 -21.15 6.24 3.49
N ASP A 318 -21.93 6.77 2.52
CA ASP A 318 -22.76 5.93 1.66
C ASP A 318 -21.89 5.16 0.65
N ARG A 319 -21.93 3.83 0.74
CA ARG A 319 -21.11 2.93 -0.10
C ARG A 319 -21.25 3.22 -1.60
N VAL A 320 -22.48 3.50 -2.06
CA VAL A 320 -22.74 3.76 -3.48
C VAL A 320 -22.20 5.13 -3.90
N THR A 321 -22.31 6.17 -3.05
CA THR A 321 -21.64 7.46 -3.27
C THR A 321 -20.14 7.27 -3.43
N ARG A 322 -19.49 6.53 -2.52
CA ARG A 322 -18.06 6.25 -2.59
C ARG A 322 -17.69 5.46 -3.85
N ASP A 323 -18.44 4.42 -4.19
CA ASP A 323 -18.15 3.60 -5.36
C ASP A 323 -18.27 4.42 -6.67
N ARG A 324 -19.21 5.37 -6.73
CA ARG A 324 -19.30 6.35 -7.84
C ARG A 324 -18.15 7.35 -7.84
N ALA A 325 -17.70 7.80 -6.67
CA ALA A 325 -16.53 8.66 -6.54
C ALA A 325 -15.22 7.95 -6.95
N ALA A 326 -15.15 6.62 -6.77
CA ALA A 326 -14.01 5.81 -7.19
C ALA A 326 -13.85 5.72 -8.72
N GLU A 327 -14.89 6.02 -9.50
CA GLU A 327 -14.82 6.09 -10.97
C GLU A 327 -13.91 7.22 -11.48
N TRP A 328 -13.63 8.24 -10.65
CA TRP A 328 -12.79 9.39 -11.01
C TRP A 328 -11.30 9.08 -10.84
N MET A 329 -10.81 8.07 -11.55
CA MET A 329 -9.44 7.56 -11.43
C MET A 329 -8.52 7.91 -12.60
N GLU A 330 -9.06 8.43 -13.71
CA GLU A 330 -8.36 8.56 -14.98
C GLU A 330 -8.36 9.99 -15.54
N GLY A 331 -7.38 10.28 -16.39
CA GLY A 331 -7.24 11.56 -17.07
C GLY A 331 -7.10 12.73 -16.09
N TRP A 332 -7.76 13.84 -16.42
CA TRP A 332 -7.77 15.04 -15.57
C TRP A 332 -8.62 14.84 -14.31
N GLU A 333 -9.62 13.94 -14.35
CA GLU A 333 -10.46 13.64 -13.18
C GLU A 333 -9.62 12.97 -12.10
N GLY A 334 -8.76 12.02 -12.45
CA GLY A 334 -7.89 11.31 -11.49
C GLY A 334 -6.93 12.23 -10.73
N THR A 335 -6.30 13.20 -11.40
CA THR A 335 -5.35 14.13 -10.75
C THR A 335 -6.07 15.12 -9.83
N ALA A 336 -7.24 15.62 -10.24
CA ALA A 336 -8.07 16.50 -9.41
C ALA A 336 -8.70 15.73 -8.24
N ALA A 337 -9.13 14.49 -8.45
CA ALA A 337 -9.72 13.63 -7.42
C ALA A 337 -8.71 13.28 -6.35
N LEU A 338 -7.50 12.89 -6.71
CA LEU A 338 -6.43 12.66 -5.74
C LEU A 338 -6.21 13.88 -4.83
N ARG A 339 -6.18 15.10 -5.39
CA ARG A 339 -6.06 16.34 -4.59
C ARG A 339 -7.24 16.53 -3.65
N LEU A 340 -8.47 16.40 -4.14
CA LEU A 340 -9.68 16.50 -3.33
C LEU A 340 -9.68 15.49 -2.17
N TRP A 341 -9.38 14.22 -2.44
CA TRP A 341 -9.39 13.16 -1.43
C TRP A 341 -8.32 13.38 -0.35
N ARG A 342 -7.13 13.90 -0.71
CA ARG A 342 -6.11 14.29 0.26
C ARG A 342 -6.59 15.41 1.19
N VAL A 343 -7.24 16.42 0.64
CA VAL A 343 -7.82 17.51 1.43
C VAL A 343 -8.88 16.95 2.39
N LEU A 344 -9.80 16.12 1.91
CA LEU A 344 -10.84 15.53 2.77
C LEU A 344 -10.25 14.67 3.89
N ALA A 345 -9.21 13.87 3.61
CA ALA A 345 -8.51 13.09 4.63
C ALA A 345 -7.92 14.00 5.74
N ARG A 346 -7.27 15.11 5.37
CA ARG A 346 -6.74 16.09 6.33
C ARG A 346 -7.83 16.84 7.12
N ARG A 347 -9.05 16.95 6.58
CA ARG A 347 -10.20 17.60 7.24
C ARG A 347 -10.97 16.69 8.20
N CYS A 348 -10.61 15.41 8.31
CA CYS A 348 -11.17 14.48 9.29
C CYS A 348 -10.52 14.69 10.66
N VAL A 349 -10.96 15.73 11.37
CA VAL A 349 -10.42 16.14 12.68
C VAL A 349 -11.06 15.39 13.84
N THR A 350 -10.47 15.44 15.03
CA THR A 350 -11.02 14.78 16.24
C THR A 350 -12.40 15.34 16.62
N PRO A 351 -13.42 14.51 16.94
CA PRO A 351 -13.42 13.04 17.07
C PRO A 351 -13.77 12.24 15.79
N TYR A 352 -13.93 12.90 14.64
CA TYR A 352 -14.38 12.33 13.37
C TYR A 352 -13.28 11.58 12.57
N GLN A 353 -12.24 11.09 13.25
CA GLN A 353 -11.08 10.47 12.59
C GLN A 353 -11.43 9.15 11.89
N GLU A 354 -12.41 8.40 12.42
CA GLU A 354 -12.89 7.15 11.83
C GLU A 354 -13.47 7.33 10.42
N TYR A 355 -14.09 8.49 10.15
CA TYR A 355 -14.66 8.82 8.84
C TYR A 355 -13.59 9.07 7.77
N ALA A 356 -12.31 9.17 8.15
CA ALA A 356 -11.18 9.31 7.23
C ALA A 356 -10.94 8.04 6.40
N ALA A 357 -11.42 6.87 6.83
CA ALA A 357 -11.21 5.61 6.11
C ALA A 357 -11.70 5.67 4.65
N ALA A 358 -12.85 6.31 4.41
CA ALA A 358 -13.41 6.49 3.07
C ALA A 358 -12.54 7.37 2.14
N PRO A 359 -12.21 8.63 2.49
CA PRO A 359 -11.34 9.46 1.66
C PRO A 359 -9.93 8.89 1.53
N LEU A 360 -9.35 8.30 2.59
CA LEU A 360 -8.02 7.66 2.53
C LEU A 360 -8.00 6.47 1.57
N ALA A 361 -9.05 5.64 1.56
CA ALA A 361 -9.17 4.56 0.59
C ALA A 361 -9.29 5.07 -0.85
N LEU A 362 -9.98 6.20 -1.07
CA LEU A 362 -10.06 6.86 -2.38
C LEU A 362 -8.73 7.48 -2.82
N VAL A 363 -7.95 8.08 -1.91
CA VAL A 363 -6.54 8.45 -2.16
C VAL A 363 -5.75 7.23 -2.60
N GLY A 364 -5.87 6.13 -1.85
CA GLY A 364 -5.24 4.85 -2.14
C GLY A 364 -5.53 4.36 -3.57
N TRP A 365 -6.81 4.28 -3.90
CA TRP A 365 -7.31 3.81 -5.19
C TRP A 365 -6.83 4.69 -6.37
N THR A 366 -6.94 6.01 -6.23
CA THR A 366 -6.57 6.96 -7.29
C THR A 366 -5.05 7.02 -7.50
N ALA A 367 -4.27 6.97 -6.41
CA ALA A 367 -2.80 6.88 -6.48
C ALA A 367 -2.36 5.58 -7.17
N TRP A 368 -2.95 4.44 -6.82
CA TRP A 368 -2.61 3.17 -7.44
C TRP A 368 -2.97 3.14 -8.93
N SER A 369 -4.16 3.65 -9.27
CA SER A 369 -4.64 3.75 -10.65
C SER A 369 -3.78 4.64 -11.54
N THR A 370 -3.12 5.64 -10.97
CA THR A 370 -2.22 6.57 -11.68
C THR A 370 -0.74 6.13 -11.66
N GLY A 371 -0.45 4.96 -11.07
CA GLY A 371 0.89 4.38 -11.00
C GLY A 371 1.74 4.84 -9.81
N ASP A 372 1.16 5.55 -8.84
CA ASP A 372 1.83 5.96 -7.60
C ASP A 372 1.57 4.95 -6.47
N GLU A 373 2.10 3.73 -6.64
CA GLU A 373 1.95 2.65 -5.66
C GLU A 373 2.44 3.01 -4.24
N PRO A 374 3.56 3.75 -4.04
CA PRO A 374 4.00 4.15 -2.71
C PRO A 374 2.92 4.93 -1.96
N THR A 375 2.37 5.97 -2.60
CA THR A 375 1.28 6.78 -2.03
C THR A 375 0.04 5.93 -1.77
N ALA A 376 -0.26 4.99 -2.68
CA ALA A 376 -1.39 4.09 -2.51
C ALA A 376 -1.28 3.23 -1.23
N ARG A 377 -0.14 2.57 -1.02
CA ARG A 377 0.10 1.73 0.16
C ARG A 377 0.05 2.53 1.46
N VAL A 378 0.62 3.74 1.46
CA VAL A 378 0.58 4.62 2.65
C VAL A 378 -0.86 5.04 2.96
N ALA A 379 -1.62 5.51 1.97
CA ALA A 379 -2.99 5.94 2.17
C ALA A 379 -3.91 4.81 2.63
N LEU A 380 -3.77 3.61 2.04
CA LEU A 380 -4.53 2.42 2.43
C LEU A 380 -4.16 1.91 3.82
N GLY A 381 -2.88 1.98 4.21
CA GLY A 381 -2.45 1.70 5.57
C GLY A 381 -3.11 2.64 6.57
N LEU A 382 -3.09 3.95 6.31
CA LEU A 382 -3.77 4.93 7.17
C LEU A 382 -5.29 4.74 7.21
N ALA A 383 -5.92 4.28 6.12
CA ALA A 383 -7.34 3.96 6.11
C ALA A 383 -7.67 2.81 7.08
N LEU A 384 -6.81 1.78 7.11
CA LEU A 384 -6.94 0.63 8.00
C LEU A 384 -6.57 0.96 9.46
N ASP A 385 -5.68 1.93 9.69
CA ASP A 385 -5.43 2.47 11.03
C ASP A 385 -6.66 3.22 11.57
N ALA A 386 -7.42 3.90 10.69
CA ALA A 386 -8.64 4.62 11.05
C ALA A 386 -9.84 3.67 11.27
N ASP A 387 -10.01 2.67 10.39
CA ASP A 387 -11.01 1.61 10.50
C ASP A 387 -10.43 0.28 9.99
N PRO A 388 -10.03 -0.64 10.89
CA PRO A 388 -9.47 -1.93 10.51
C PRO A 388 -10.45 -2.81 9.71
N GLU A 389 -11.76 -2.64 9.90
CA GLU A 389 -12.81 -3.44 9.26
C GLU A 389 -13.28 -2.85 7.92
N TYR A 390 -12.64 -1.77 7.44
CA TYR A 390 -13.01 -1.11 6.20
C TYR A 390 -12.65 -1.94 4.97
N VAL A 391 -13.56 -2.84 4.58
CA VAL A 391 -13.38 -3.87 3.54
C VAL A 391 -12.79 -3.33 2.23
N PHE A 392 -13.19 -2.13 1.82
CA PHE A 392 -12.68 -1.53 0.59
C PHE A 392 -11.17 -1.23 0.68
N ALA A 393 -10.70 -0.73 1.82
CA ALA A 393 -9.27 -0.54 2.05
C ALA A 393 -8.54 -1.88 2.19
N GLN A 394 -9.12 -2.89 2.87
CA GLN A 394 -8.51 -4.21 3.00
C GLN A 394 -8.22 -4.85 1.63
N LEU A 395 -9.24 -4.88 0.76
CA LEU A 395 -9.15 -5.49 -0.57
C LEU A 395 -8.13 -4.75 -1.46
N LEU A 396 -8.16 -3.41 -1.45
CA LEU A 396 -7.20 -2.62 -2.22
C LEU A 396 -5.77 -2.77 -1.67
N HIS A 397 -5.61 -2.78 -0.35
CA HIS A 397 -4.30 -2.93 0.28
C HIS A 397 -3.71 -4.30 -0.03
N GLN A 398 -4.52 -5.36 0.05
CA GLN A 398 -4.12 -6.70 -0.36
C GLN A 398 -3.73 -6.75 -1.85
N ALA A 399 -4.58 -6.22 -2.73
CA ALA A 399 -4.33 -6.21 -4.17
C ALA A 399 -3.05 -5.46 -4.55
N CYS A 400 -2.79 -4.31 -3.91
CA CYS A 400 -1.57 -3.51 -4.09
C CYS A 400 -0.31 -4.25 -3.61
N ASN A 401 -0.43 -5.09 -2.59
CA ASN A 401 0.69 -5.85 -2.01
C ASN A 401 0.96 -7.16 -2.76
N GLU A 402 -0.06 -7.75 -3.36
CA GLU A 402 0.06 -8.94 -4.24
C GLU A 402 0.54 -8.57 -5.67
N GLY A 403 0.61 -7.28 -5.99
CA GLY A 403 1.09 -6.81 -7.30
C GLY A 403 0.09 -7.05 -8.43
N LEU A 404 -1.21 -7.04 -8.13
CA LEU A 404 -2.26 -7.12 -9.14
C LEU A 404 -2.20 -5.90 -10.08
N ASP A 405 -2.65 -6.06 -11.32
CA ASP A 405 -2.75 -4.93 -12.25
C ASP A 405 -4.03 -4.12 -11.98
N PRO A 406 -3.93 -2.83 -11.65
CA PRO A 406 -5.11 -1.97 -11.43
C PRO A 406 -6.03 -1.88 -12.66
N GLU A 407 -5.56 -2.19 -13.88
CA GLU A 407 -6.41 -2.16 -15.09
C GLU A 407 -7.62 -3.09 -14.98
N SER A 408 -7.50 -4.22 -14.29
CA SER A 408 -8.62 -5.17 -14.12
C SER A 408 -9.80 -4.52 -13.38
N LEU A 409 -9.49 -3.76 -12.33
CA LEU A 409 -10.50 -3.02 -11.56
C LEU A 409 -10.99 -1.78 -12.29
N ARG A 410 -10.11 -1.07 -13.00
CA ARG A 410 -10.48 0.07 -13.85
C ARG A 410 -11.48 -0.34 -14.93
N SER A 411 -11.24 -1.47 -15.62
CA SER A 411 -12.15 -2.03 -16.62
C SER A 411 -13.54 -2.37 -16.04
N CYS A 412 -13.57 -2.95 -14.83
CA CYS A 412 -14.81 -3.24 -14.12
C CYS A 412 -15.61 -1.95 -13.85
N LEU A 413 -14.96 -0.94 -13.23
CA LEU A 413 -15.61 0.34 -12.90
C LEU A 413 -16.08 1.11 -14.15
N ARG A 414 -15.33 1.06 -15.27
CA ARG A 414 -15.78 1.64 -16.55
C ARG A 414 -17.05 0.94 -17.06
N SER A 415 -17.06 -0.39 -17.05
CA SER A 415 -18.22 -1.18 -17.50
C SER A 415 -19.46 -0.89 -16.67
N GLU A 416 -19.28 -0.74 -15.36
CA GLU A 416 -20.35 -0.34 -14.46
C GLU A 416 -20.86 1.08 -14.75
N ARG A 417 -19.95 2.06 -14.92
CA ARG A 417 -20.30 3.45 -15.28
C ARG A 417 -21.11 3.48 -16.58
N ASP A 418 -20.68 2.75 -17.60
CA ASP A 418 -21.35 2.67 -18.91
C ASP A 418 -22.73 1.99 -18.81
N SER A 419 -22.86 0.92 -18.01
CA SER A 419 -24.15 0.26 -17.77
C SER A 419 -25.16 1.19 -17.09
N ARG A 420 -24.69 2.10 -16.22
CA ARG A 420 -25.53 3.07 -15.53
C ARG A 420 -25.96 4.21 -16.45
N THR A 421 -25.03 4.83 -17.17
CA THR A 421 -25.36 5.90 -18.12
C THR A 421 -26.29 5.41 -19.23
N THR A 422 -26.16 4.16 -19.67
CA THR A 422 -27.11 3.56 -20.63
C THR A 422 -28.49 3.30 -20.04
N SER A 423 -28.60 3.02 -18.74
CA SER A 423 -29.88 2.85 -18.04
C SER A 423 -30.59 4.17 -17.69
N GLU A 424 -29.82 5.24 -17.44
CA GLU A 424 -30.33 6.58 -17.12
C GLU A 424 -30.69 7.41 -18.37
N GLN A 425 -30.20 7.02 -19.55
CA GLN A 425 -30.65 7.60 -20.81
C GLN A 425 -32.14 7.24 -21.02
N PRO A 426 -33.06 8.23 -21.13
CA PRO A 426 -34.43 7.93 -21.48
C PRO A 426 -34.42 7.23 -22.84
N SER A 427 -34.88 5.98 -22.89
CA SER A 427 -35.12 5.29 -24.15
C SER A 427 -35.88 6.24 -25.08
N PRO A 428 -35.35 6.60 -26.26
CA PRO A 428 -36.13 7.37 -27.21
C PRO A 428 -37.38 6.54 -27.49
N ALA A 429 -38.54 7.13 -27.21
CA ALA A 429 -39.84 6.51 -27.32
C ALA A 429 -39.88 5.57 -28.54
N SER A 430 -39.98 4.27 -28.27
CA SER A 430 -40.24 3.29 -29.30
C SER A 430 -41.49 3.72 -30.05
N SER A 431 -41.33 4.15 -31.30
CA SER A 431 -42.44 4.14 -32.25
C SER A 431 -42.81 2.67 -32.46
N ARG A 432 -43.74 2.22 -31.61
CA ARG A 432 -44.32 0.88 -31.63
C ARG A 432 -45.12 0.72 -32.91
N ARG A 433 -44.45 0.50 -34.05
CA ARG A 433 -45.08 -0.13 -35.21
C ARG A 433 -45.22 -1.61 -34.88
N VAL A 434 -46.43 -1.99 -34.49
CA VAL A 434 -46.90 -3.37 -34.52
C VAL A 434 -46.76 -3.85 -35.98
N ARG A 435 -45.67 -4.56 -36.27
CA ARG A 435 -45.58 -5.43 -37.43
C ARG A 435 -45.82 -6.85 -36.95
N THR A 436 -47.06 -7.31 -37.11
CA THR A 436 -47.36 -8.74 -37.18
C THR A 436 -46.59 -9.34 -38.34
N ARG A 437 -45.45 -9.97 -38.04
CA ARG A 437 -44.80 -10.91 -38.95
C ARG A 437 -44.50 -12.18 -38.17
N ALA A 438 -45.36 -13.17 -38.40
CA ALA A 438 -45.06 -14.55 -38.09
C ALA A 438 -43.83 -14.98 -38.90
N SER A 439 -42.79 -15.46 -38.22
CA SER A 439 -41.71 -16.21 -38.86
C SER A 439 -41.07 -17.17 -37.86
N HIS A 440 -41.48 -18.43 -38.01
CA HIS A 440 -40.78 -19.69 -37.70
C HIS A 440 -39.61 -19.67 -36.70
N ARG A 441 -39.84 -20.28 -35.54
CA ARG A 441 -38.79 -20.97 -34.77
C ARG A 441 -38.24 -22.14 -35.60
N ARG A 442 -37.01 -22.03 -36.11
CA ARG A 442 -36.14 -23.20 -36.33
C ARG A 442 -35.23 -23.32 -35.13
N GLY A 443 -35.57 -24.24 -34.24
CA GLY A 443 -34.67 -24.69 -33.19
C GLY A 443 -33.61 -25.61 -33.78
N THR A 444 -32.36 -25.38 -33.43
CA THR A 444 -31.29 -26.36 -33.54
C THR A 444 -30.96 -26.81 -32.12
N LEU A 445 -31.62 -27.88 -31.68
CA LEU A 445 -31.21 -28.70 -30.55
C LEU A 445 -30.55 -29.95 -31.14
N PRO A 446 -29.30 -30.29 -30.78
CA PRO A 446 -28.82 -31.64 -30.93
C PRO A 446 -29.37 -32.50 -29.80
N THR A 447 -30.23 -33.44 -30.16
CA THR A 447 -30.74 -34.53 -29.33
C THR A 447 -29.68 -35.62 -29.15
N LEU A 448 -29.34 -35.94 -27.90
CA LEU A 448 -28.75 -37.24 -27.55
C LEU A 448 -29.90 -38.17 -27.14
N GLY A 449 -30.31 -39.02 -28.08
CA GLY A 449 -31.31 -40.08 -27.92
C GLY A 449 -30.67 -41.44 -27.63
N ARG A 450 -31.40 -42.23 -26.84
CA ARG A 450 -31.00 -43.42 -26.06
C ARG A 450 -31.20 -44.75 -26.81
N ALA A 451 -30.44 -45.78 -26.38
CA ALA A 451 -30.72 -47.25 -26.32
C ALA A 451 -30.91 -48.03 -27.66
N GLY A 452 -30.46 -49.29 -27.85
CA GLY A 452 -29.83 -50.33 -27.04
C GLY A 452 -29.78 -51.68 -27.82
N ARG A 453 -29.31 -52.76 -27.15
CA ARG A 453 -29.29 -54.22 -27.54
C ARG A 453 -28.25 -54.65 -28.60
N GLN A 454 -27.25 -55.51 -28.31
CA GLN A 454 -27.16 -56.91 -27.79
C GLN A 454 -26.58 -57.84 -28.88
N THR A 455 -25.48 -58.51 -28.56
CA THR A 455 -24.97 -59.86 -28.96
C THR A 455 -23.45 -59.79 -28.82
N GLY A 456 -22.66 -60.71 -28.29
CA GLY A 456 -22.85 -62.04 -27.72
C GLY A 456 -21.48 -62.73 -27.79
N ALA A 457 -21.08 -63.39 -26.69
CA ALA A 457 -20.21 -64.58 -26.65
C ALA A 457 -18.70 -64.46 -26.31
N ARG A 458 -18.32 -65.37 -25.37
CA ARG A 458 -17.03 -66.08 -25.10
C ARG A 458 -16.05 -65.38 -24.16
N ASP A 459 -15.93 -65.84 -22.91
CA ASP A 459 -15.12 -66.97 -22.38
C ASP A 459 -13.88 -66.36 -21.68
N ARG A 460 -13.37 -66.72 -20.48
CA ARG A 460 -13.54 -67.77 -19.47
C ARG A 460 -12.80 -67.33 -18.18
N ARG A 461 -13.35 -67.73 -17.01
CA ARG A 461 -12.71 -68.26 -15.76
C ARG A 461 -11.49 -67.53 -15.14
N ALA A 462 -11.57 -67.06 -13.89
CA ALA A 462 -11.34 -67.77 -12.59
C ALA A 462 -9.84 -68.13 -12.38
N ALA A 463 -9.18 -68.09 -11.21
CA ALA A 463 -9.41 -67.72 -9.82
C ALA A 463 -8.04 -67.87 -9.08
N ALA A 464 -8.02 -67.62 -7.77
CA ALA A 464 -6.93 -67.89 -6.79
C ALA A 464 -5.77 -66.89 -6.80
N GLY A 465 -5.28 -66.34 -5.68
CA GLY A 465 -5.16 -66.91 -4.33
C GLY A 465 -3.68 -67.24 -4.07
N VAL A 466 -3.22 -67.12 -2.82
CA VAL A 466 -1.93 -67.58 -2.25
C VAL A 466 -0.87 -66.49 -1.97
N ARG A 467 -0.77 -66.11 -0.68
CA ARG A 467 0.49 -66.13 0.12
C ARG A 467 0.69 -67.60 0.59
N PRO A 468 1.88 -68.15 0.88
CA PRO A 468 2.89 -67.60 1.83
C PRO A 468 4.37 -68.04 1.59
N GLY A 469 5.28 -67.65 2.51
CA GLY A 469 6.46 -68.47 2.87
C GLY A 469 7.82 -67.76 2.91
N GLY A 470 8.43 -67.68 4.11
CA GLY A 470 9.88 -67.43 4.31
C GLY A 470 10.72 -68.69 4.06
N PRO A 471 12.04 -68.67 4.37
CA PRO A 471 12.47 -69.15 5.70
C PRO A 471 13.65 -68.38 6.33
N ALA A 472 13.99 -68.80 7.56
CA ALA A 472 14.95 -68.23 8.52
C ALA A 472 16.28 -69.01 8.60
N THR A 473 17.33 -68.35 9.12
CA THR A 473 18.38 -68.75 10.11
C THR A 473 19.43 -67.60 10.14
N ASP A 474 20.13 -67.16 11.19
CA ASP A 474 20.59 -67.75 12.44
C ASP A 474 20.81 -66.69 13.55
N ARG A 475 20.79 -67.17 14.80
CA ARG A 475 21.30 -66.55 16.06
C ARG A 475 22.68 -67.18 16.38
N PRO A 476 23.59 -66.60 17.18
CA PRO A 476 23.42 -66.51 18.65
C PRO A 476 23.98 -65.21 19.28
N GLY A 477 23.47 -64.73 20.43
CA GLY A 477 24.04 -64.95 21.78
C GLY A 477 24.99 -63.78 22.14
N GLY A 478 25.01 -63.14 23.29
CA GLY A 478 24.39 -63.25 24.61
C GLY A 478 25.11 -62.20 25.49
N GLY A 479 24.51 -61.77 26.60
CA GLY A 479 25.21 -61.01 27.64
C GLY A 479 24.56 -59.70 28.04
N SER A 480 23.63 -59.78 29.00
CA SER A 480 23.56 -58.76 30.05
C SER A 480 24.81 -58.87 30.94
N PRO A 481 25.17 -57.81 31.67
CA PRO A 481 24.77 -57.85 33.08
C PRO A 481 24.16 -56.56 33.61
N GLN A 482 23.39 -56.77 34.66
CA GLN A 482 22.82 -55.80 35.59
C GLN A 482 23.90 -55.13 36.46
N HIS A 483 23.46 -54.05 37.12
CA HIS A 483 23.76 -53.60 38.49
C HIS A 483 24.61 -52.34 38.73
N GLY A 484 24.12 -51.57 39.73
CA GLY A 484 24.72 -50.40 40.38
C GLY A 484 24.18 -49.09 39.80
N GLY A 485 23.22 -48.37 40.38
CA GLY A 485 22.93 -48.19 41.78
C GLY A 485 23.86 -47.13 42.40
N GLN A 486 23.50 -45.85 42.32
CA GLN A 486 23.83 -44.89 43.38
C GLN A 486 22.94 -43.63 43.32
N ARG A 487 22.10 -43.53 44.36
CA ARG A 487 21.53 -42.30 44.89
C ARG A 487 22.59 -41.60 45.74
N GLY A 488 22.49 -40.27 45.79
CA GLY A 488 23.02 -39.41 46.86
C GLY A 488 23.83 -38.25 46.30
N THR A 489 23.67 -36.99 46.71
CA THR A 489 22.86 -36.37 47.76
C THR A 489 22.83 -34.86 47.46
N ARG A 490 21.71 -34.24 47.83
CA ARG A 490 21.51 -32.79 47.94
C ARG A 490 22.02 -32.30 49.30
N SER A 491 22.25 -30.99 49.41
CA SER A 491 22.65 -30.18 50.60
C SER A 491 24.16 -30.18 50.87
N GLY A 492 24.82 -29.07 51.18
CA GLY A 492 24.40 -27.67 51.34
C GLY A 492 25.46 -26.95 52.18
N ARG A 493 26.01 -25.84 51.68
CA ARG A 493 26.32 -24.60 52.42
C ARG A 493 26.86 -23.55 51.46
#